data_AF-A0A935MJA8-F1
#
_entry.id   AF-A0A935MJA8-F1
#
_cell.length_a   1.000
_cell.length_b   1.000
_cell.length_c   1.000
_cell.angle_alpha   90.00
_cell.angle_beta   90.00
_cell.angle_gamma   90.00
#
_symmetry.space_group_name_H-M   'P 1'
#
loop_
_entity.id
_entity.type
_entity.pdbx_description
1 polymer ?
#
loop_
_entity_poly.entity_id
_entity_poly.type
_entity_poly.pdbx_seq_one_letter_code
_entity_poly.pdbx_strand_id
1 'polypeptide(L)'
;MKKAFILIIVLFGLICTPLTGATERFLQGRVLLVGDHDELTPLVGQDVLIQQSGDSARTKEGGRFRLFLPNHFQAGSKITLGVEKAEWRIQYPLEGEVIIPDVLEKALIDIRMLPVGSKKFWSHDRMEKFIQDIAEKVKQQVQPQGKPQDIDLSRYIKEWALRYGFSVQQAKAEIDKWATEVEQQNDPYQLGLAAFARKNFDEASQFFAQSAQQKAQAYQQALVEAEQYRADMVRDYRLAGDAAYSNYQFAASRSHYENALRHIAKAQQPQLWGAVQNEIGIVIRELAVRAEGNDIPTLFKQGVQAYREALTVYTREVLPQDWAMTQNNLGIVLWDQGIRTQGEAGTQLLSQAVQAYREALTVRTREALPQDWAITQNNLGNVLSDQGIRTQGEAGTQLLSQAVQAYREALTVRTREALPQDWAMTQNNLGAVLRDQGIRTQGEAGTQLLSQAVQAYREALTVRTREALPQAWAATQNNLGNVLRDQGIRTQGEAGTQLLSQAVQAYREALTVRTREALPQDWAMTQNNLGTVLRDQGMRTQGEAGTQLLSQAVQAYREALTVRTREALPQQWAAWGLC
;
A
#
# COMPACT_ATOMS: atom_id res chain seq x y z
N MET A 1 17.18 31.54 -70.93
CA MET A 1 17.91 32.12 -69.77
C MET A 1 17.01 33.06 -69.00
N LYS A 2 16.47 32.62 -67.86
CA LYS A 2 16.17 33.42 -66.65
C LYS A 2 15.72 32.41 -65.58
N LYS A 3 16.47 32.39 -64.49
CA LYS A 3 16.41 31.41 -63.39
C LYS A 3 15.12 31.61 -62.59
N ALA A 4 14.34 30.55 -62.41
CA ALA A 4 13.25 30.50 -61.43
C ALA A 4 13.83 30.06 -60.07
N PHE A 5 13.63 30.90 -59.06
CA PHE A 5 13.94 30.60 -57.66
C PHE A 5 12.94 29.57 -57.13
N ILE A 6 13.44 28.44 -56.63
CA ILE A 6 12.65 27.46 -55.88
C ILE A 6 12.54 27.99 -54.45
N LEU A 7 11.33 28.36 -54.04
CA LEU A 7 10.99 28.70 -52.66
C LEU A 7 10.68 27.40 -51.92
N ILE A 8 11.58 26.98 -51.02
CA ILE A 8 11.38 25.86 -50.10
C ILE A 8 10.40 26.34 -49.02
N ILE A 9 9.16 25.84 -49.05
CA ILE A 9 8.20 25.98 -47.96
C ILE A 9 8.59 24.99 -46.86
N VAL A 10 9.22 25.49 -45.80
CA VAL A 10 9.41 24.73 -44.56
C VAL A 10 8.10 24.77 -43.79
N LEU A 11 7.38 23.66 -43.77
CA LEU A 11 6.17 23.47 -42.98
C LEU A 11 6.57 23.30 -41.50
N PHE A 12 6.59 24.40 -40.73
CA PHE A 12 6.59 24.30 -39.27
C PHE A 12 5.20 23.88 -38.82
N GLY A 13 5.04 22.60 -38.52
CA GLY A 13 3.88 22.12 -37.76
C GLY A 13 3.93 22.70 -36.36
N LEU A 14 3.24 23.82 -36.14
CA LEU A 14 2.82 24.24 -34.81
C LEU A 14 1.84 23.18 -34.30
N ILE A 15 2.35 22.20 -33.57
CA ILE A 15 1.54 21.47 -32.60
C ILE A 15 1.18 22.52 -31.54
N CYS A 16 0.00 23.11 -31.68
CA CYS A 16 -0.70 23.75 -30.58
C CYS A 16 -0.84 22.69 -29.49
N THR A 17 0.08 22.68 -28.54
CA THR A 17 -0.25 22.25 -27.19
C THR A 17 -1.38 23.18 -26.74
N PRO A 18 -2.54 22.66 -26.28
CA PRO A 18 -3.46 23.54 -25.60
C PRO A 18 -2.67 24.06 -24.39
N LEU A 19 -2.45 25.37 -24.34
CA LEU A 19 -2.24 26.03 -23.06
C LEU A 19 -3.37 25.49 -22.17
N THR A 20 -3.01 24.72 -21.15
CA THR A 20 -3.91 24.30 -20.09
C THR A 20 -4.66 25.55 -19.66
N GLY A 21 -5.91 25.67 -20.10
CA GLY A 21 -6.77 26.79 -19.74
C GLY A 21 -6.79 26.83 -18.23
N ALA A 22 -6.33 27.93 -17.65
CA ALA A 22 -6.53 28.20 -16.24
C ALA A 22 -8.01 27.96 -15.96
N THR A 23 -8.32 26.97 -15.11
CA THR A 23 -9.70 26.69 -14.71
C THR A 23 -10.19 27.98 -14.06
N GLU A 24 -11.18 28.65 -14.65
CA GLU A 24 -11.67 29.91 -14.12
C GLU A 24 -12.27 29.68 -12.73
N ARG A 25 -11.59 30.19 -11.71
CA ARG A 25 -12.00 30.07 -10.31
C ARG A 25 -12.86 31.28 -9.93
N PHE A 26 -13.95 31.02 -9.23
CA PHE A 26 -14.87 32.06 -8.81
C PHE A 26 -15.23 31.94 -7.34
N LEU A 27 -15.18 33.08 -6.65
CA LEU A 27 -15.71 33.24 -5.32
C LEU A 27 -17.19 33.62 -5.42
N GLN A 28 -18.04 32.91 -4.66
CA GLN A 28 -19.48 33.16 -4.66
C GLN A 28 -19.92 33.76 -3.34
N GLY A 29 -20.86 34.69 -3.41
CA GLY A 29 -21.41 35.30 -2.21
C GLY A 29 -22.63 36.14 -2.48
N ARG A 30 -23.09 36.84 -1.45
CA ARG A 30 -24.20 37.80 -1.53
C ARG A 30 -23.94 39.01 -0.65
N VAL A 31 -24.42 40.16 -1.10
CA VAL A 31 -24.40 41.40 -0.32
C VAL A 31 -25.78 41.66 0.25
N LEU A 32 -25.85 41.88 1.56
CA LEU A 32 -27.06 42.05 2.35
C LEU A 32 -26.98 43.34 3.15
N LEU A 33 -28.04 44.14 3.11
CA LEU A 33 -28.24 45.28 4.00
C LEU A 33 -28.92 44.78 5.27
N VAL A 34 -28.38 45.14 6.43
CA VAL A 34 -28.93 44.81 7.75
C VAL A 34 -29.80 45.98 8.21
N GLY A 35 -31.10 45.71 8.39
CA GLY A 35 -32.06 46.66 8.92
C GLY A 35 -32.04 46.78 10.44
N ASP A 36 -32.90 47.65 10.97
CA ASP A 36 -32.93 47.99 12.39
C ASP A 36 -33.32 46.77 13.26
N HIS A 37 -34.20 45.91 12.75
CA HIS A 37 -34.65 44.67 13.40
C HIS A 37 -33.93 43.40 12.89
N ASP A 38 -32.70 43.55 12.38
CA ASP A 38 -31.89 42.44 11.82
C ASP A 38 -32.47 41.80 10.55
N GLU A 39 -33.43 42.45 9.89
CA GLU A 39 -33.86 42.02 8.56
C GLU A 39 -32.71 42.14 7.55
N LEU A 40 -32.58 41.13 6.68
CA LEU A 40 -31.53 41.07 5.65
C LEU A 40 -32.15 41.34 4.29
N THR A 41 -31.89 42.53 3.72
CA THR A 41 -32.36 42.88 2.38
C THR A 41 -31.23 42.74 1.36
N PRO A 42 -31.39 41.95 0.29
CA PRO A 42 -30.34 41.83 -0.71
C PRO A 42 -30.04 43.13 -1.45
N LEU A 43 -28.76 43.45 -1.61
CA LEU A 43 -28.30 44.62 -2.36
C LEU A 43 -28.00 44.25 -3.81
N VAL A 44 -28.88 44.66 -4.74
CA VAL A 44 -28.76 44.38 -6.18
C VAL A 44 -28.09 45.55 -6.91
N GLY A 45 -27.27 45.25 -7.92
CA GLY A 45 -26.69 46.24 -8.82
C GLY A 45 -25.46 46.97 -8.29
N GLN A 46 -24.83 46.46 -7.22
CA GLN A 46 -23.64 47.03 -6.58
C GLN A 46 -22.39 46.24 -6.94
N ASP A 47 -21.27 46.92 -7.14
CA ASP A 47 -19.98 46.25 -7.38
C ASP A 47 -19.34 45.76 -6.07
N VAL A 48 -18.93 44.49 -6.09
CA VAL A 48 -18.09 43.85 -5.07
C VAL A 48 -16.70 43.68 -5.67
N LEU A 49 -15.65 44.11 -4.97
CA LEU A 49 -14.28 44.08 -5.49
C LEU A 49 -13.31 43.39 -4.53
N ILE A 50 -12.27 42.77 -5.09
CA ILE A 50 -11.08 42.33 -4.34
C ILE A 50 -10.14 43.54 -4.27
N GLN A 51 -9.88 44.09 -3.08
CA GLN A 51 -9.07 45.30 -2.94
C GLN A 51 -7.63 45.11 -3.44
N GLN A 52 -7.09 43.90 -3.29
CA GLN A 52 -5.72 43.57 -3.67
C GLN A 52 -5.50 43.50 -5.18
N SER A 53 -6.50 43.08 -5.97
CA SER A 53 -6.36 42.90 -7.42
C SER A 53 -7.20 43.85 -8.27
N GLY A 54 -8.22 44.48 -7.68
CA GLY A 54 -9.20 45.31 -8.39
C GLY A 54 -10.25 44.52 -9.16
N ASP A 55 -10.18 43.18 -9.18
CA ASP A 55 -11.21 42.35 -9.79
C ASP A 55 -12.56 42.61 -9.13
N SER A 56 -13.60 42.77 -9.95
CA SER A 56 -14.93 43.13 -9.46
C SER A 56 -16.04 42.31 -10.11
N ALA A 57 -17.16 42.22 -9.40
CA ALA A 57 -18.38 41.59 -9.87
C ALA A 57 -19.60 42.35 -9.36
N ARG A 58 -20.55 42.57 -10.26
CA ARG A 58 -21.80 43.26 -9.93
C ARG A 58 -22.83 42.31 -9.34
N THR A 59 -23.46 42.69 -8.23
CA THR A 59 -24.49 41.89 -7.57
C THR A 59 -25.75 41.79 -8.44
N LYS A 60 -26.32 40.59 -8.51
CA LYS A 60 -27.54 40.25 -9.25
C LYS A 60 -28.71 39.97 -8.30
N GLU A 61 -29.75 39.32 -8.80
CA GLU A 61 -30.90 38.87 -8.02
C GLU A 61 -30.48 38.16 -6.72
N GLY A 62 -31.19 38.47 -5.63
CA GLY A 62 -30.83 37.98 -4.29
C GLY A 62 -29.50 38.52 -3.76
N GLY A 63 -28.98 39.62 -4.32
CA GLY A 63 -27.72 40.26 -3.91
C GLY A 63 -26.48 39.45 -4.26
N ARG A 64 -26.60 38.42 -5.10
CA ARG A 64 -25.54 37.44 -5.37
C ARG A 64 -24.46 38.00 -6.27
N PHE A 65 -23.19 37.69 -5.97
CA PHE A 65 -22.05 37.97 -6.84
C PHE A 65 -21.29 36.68 -7.16
N ARG A 66 -20.61 36.67 -8.30
CA ARG A 66 -19.67 35.64 -8.72
C ARG A 66 -18.40 36.36 -9.16
N LEU A 67 -17.42 36.43 -8.27
CA LEU A 67 -16.22 37.23 -8.39
C LEU A 67 -15.07 36.37 -8.89
N PHE A 68 -14.41 36.78 -9.97
CA PHE A 68 -13.26 36.07 -10.50
C PHE A 68 -12.12 36.07 -9.48
N LEU A 69 -11.48 34.92 -9.29
CA LEU A 69 -10.39 34.74 -8.35
C LEU A 69 -9.11 34.36 -9.10
N PRO A 70 -8.17 35.32 -9.27
CA PRO A 70 -6.88 35.06 -9.91
C PRO A 70 -6.10 33.88 -9.32
N ASN A 71 -5.29 33.22 -10.15
CA ASN A 71 -4.53 32.01 -9.77
C ASN A 71 -3.53 32.20 -8.63
N HIS A 72 -3.06 33.42 -8.36
CA HIS A 72 -2.15 33.67 -7.23
C HIS A 72 -2.86 33.64 -5.87
N PHE A 73 -4.19 33.72 -5.85
CA PHE A 73 -4.99 33.58 -4.63
C PHE A 73 -5.36 32.11 -4.39
N GLN A 74 -4.64 31.46 -3.49
CA GLN A 74 -4.83 30.04 -3.17
C GLN A 74 -5.82 29.83 -2.01
N ALA A 75 -6.38 28.63 -1.89
CA ALA A 75 -7.17 28.27 -0.71
C ALA A 75 -6.36 28.50 0.58
N GLY A 76 -7.04 28.96 1.64
CA GLY A 76 -6.40 29.39 2.88
C GLY A 76 -5.75 30.78 2.83
N SER A 77 -5.62 31.41 1.66
CA SER A 77 -5.11 32.79 1.57
C SER A 77 -6.18 33.81 1.98
N LYS A 78 -5.75 34.95 2.53
CA LYS A 78 -6.62 36.05 2.95
C LYS A 78 -6.77 37.08 1.83
N ILE A 79 -8.01 37.49 1.55
CA ILE A 79 -8.36 38.59 0.64
C ILE A 79 -9.27 39.61 1.34
N THR A 80 -9.40 40.80 0.78
CA THR A 80 -10.28 41.85 1.32
C THR A 80 -11.31 42.25 0.30
N LEU A 81 -12.59 42.05 0.63
CA LEU A 81 -13.72 42.39 -0.20
C LEU A 81 -14.22 43.81 0.12
N GLY A 82 -14.34 44.63 -0.91
CA GLY A 82 -14.91 45.98 -0.85
C GLY A 82 -16.30 46.04 -1.48
N VAL A 83 -17.18 46.85 -0.90
CA VAL A 83 -18.48 47.20 -1.47
C VAL A 83 -18.73 48.68 -1.25
N GLU A 84 -18.78 49.47 -2.33
CA GLU A 84 -18.90 50.93 -2.26
C GLU A 84 -20.36 51.39 -2.33
N LYS A 85 -20.97 51.64 -1.16
CA LYS A 85 -22.32 52.21 -1.07
C LYS A 85 -22.31 53.43 -0.15
N ALA A 86 -22.76 54.58 -0.66
CA ALA A 86 -22.87 55.81 0.11
C ALA A 86 -23.70 55.58 1.38
N GLU A 87 -23.26 56.11 2.53
CA GLU A 87 -23.87 55.90 3.86
C GLU A 87 -23.95 54.44 4.37
N TRP A 88 -23.19 53.50 3.80
CA TRP A 88 -23.14 52.10 4.29
C TRP A 88 -21.71 51.59 4.45
N ARG A 89 -21.46 50.71 5.42
CA ARG A 89 -20.16 50.04 5.63
C ARG A 89 -20.33 48.56 5.91
N ILE A 90 -19.32 47.77 5.56
CA ILE A 90 -19.30 46.33 5.79
C ILE A 90 -19.19 46.05 7.30
N GLN A 91 -20.21 45.37 7.83
CA GLN A 91 -20.24 44.83 9.19
C GLN A 91 -19.57 43.45 9.26
N TYR A 92 -19.89 42.58 8.31
CA TYR A 92 -19.38 41.22 8.24
C TYR A 92 -19.09 40.87 6.77
N PRO A 93 -17.97 40.20 6.46
CA PRO A 93 -16.88 39.88 7.38
C PRO A 93 -16.15 41.14 7.87
N LEU A 94 -15.48 41.07 9.02
CA LEU A 94 -14.82 42.23 9.63
C LEU A 94 -13.79 42.84 8.68
N GLU A 95 -13.91 44.15 8.45
CA GLU A 95 -13.12 44.91 7.46
C GLU A 95 -13.12 44.33 6.03
N GLY A 96 -14.08 43.44 5.70
CA GLY A 96 -14.15 42.77 4.40
C GLY A 96 -13.19 41.58 4.27
N GLU A 97 -12.49 41.18 5.33
CA GLU A 97 -11.46 40.15 5.29
C GLU A 97 -12.05 38.73 5.17
N VAL A 98 -11.64 37.99 4.15
CA VAL A 98 -12.12 36.63 3.85
C VAL A 98 -10.95 35.69 3.68
N ILE A 99 -11.00 34.51 4.30
CA ILE A 99 -10.13 33.39 3.98
C ILE A 99 -10.76 32.61 2.82
N ILE A 100 -9.99 32.38 1.77
CA ILE A 100 -10.46 31.65 0.59
C ILE A 100 -10.76 30.19 0.97
N PRO A 101 -11.99 29.70 0.76
CA PRO A 101 -12.38 28.33 1.06
C PRO A 101 -11.63 27.30 0.22
N ASP A 102 -11.42 26.10 0.78
CA ASP A 102 -10.81 24.97 0.07
C ASP A 102 -11.67 24.47 -1.09
N VAL A 103 -12.99 24.58 -0.97
CA VAL A 103 -13.97 24.17 -1.98
C VAL A 103 -14.85 25.36 -2.36
N LEU A 104 -14.47 26.07 -3.42
CA LEU A 104 -15.10 27.32 -3.87
C LEU A 104 -16.56 27.14 -4.29
N GLU A 105 -16.93 25.98 -4.86
CA GLU A 105 -18.28 25.73 -5.37
C GLU A 105 -19.32 25.56 -4.26
N LYS A 106 -18.88 25.19 -3.04
CA LYS A 106 -19.77 24.95 -1.89
C LYS A 106 -19.82 26.13 -0.92
N ALA A 107 -18.94 27.11 -1.08
CA ALA A 107 -18.83 28.24 -0.18
C ALA A 107 -19.65 29.43 -0.67
N LEU A 108 -20.53 29.95 0.20
CA LEU A 108 -21.29 31.17 -0.03
C LEU A 108 -20.90 32.21 1.01
N ILE A 109 -20.28 33.31 0.58
CA ILE A 109 -19.84 34.38 1.47
C ILE A 109 -20.93 35.44 1.63
N ASP A 110 -21.32 35.69 2.87
CA ASP A 110 -22.21 36.80 3.21
C ASP A 110 -21.40 38.07 3.47
N ILE A 111 -21.67 39.13 2.69
CA ILE A 111 -21.24 40.50 2.98
C ILE A 111 -22.44 41.24 3.57
N ARG A 112 -22.43 41.49 4.88
CA ARG A 112 -23.47 42.24 5.58
C ARG A 112 -23.02 43.67 5.75
N MET A 113 -23.87 44.61 5.37
CA MET A 113 -23.62 46.05 5.48
C MET A 113 -24.60 46.67 6.46
N LEU A 114 -24.11 47.65 7.23
CA LEU A 114 -24.92 48.46 8.13
C LEU A 114 -24.88 49.93 7.68
N PRO A 115 -25.94 50.70 7.96
CA PRO A 115 -25.92 52.13 7.73
C PRO A 115 -24.90 52.80 8.66
N VAL A 116 -24.24 53.83 8.14
CA VAL A 116 -23.35 54.72 8.89
C VAL A 116 -24.08 55.25 10.13
N GLY A 117 -23.44 55.19 11.30
CA GLY A 117 -24.01 55.54 12.61
C GLY A 117 -24.68 54.37 13.36
N SER A 118 -24.77 53.17 12.77
CA SER A 118 -25.38 52.01 13.44
C SER A 118 -24.58 51.54 14.65
N LYS A 119 -25.21 51.48 15.83
CA LYS A 119 -24.60 50.97 17.07
C LYS A 119 -24.12 49.52 16.98
N LYS A 120 -24.60 48.76 15.99
CA LYS A 120 -24.15 47.38 15.71
C LYS A 120 -22.69 47.30 15.22
N PHE A 121 -22.05 48.44 14.90
CA PHE A 121 -20.59 48.49 14.69
C PHE A 121 -19.80 48.36 16.00
N TRP A 122 -20.39 48.58 17.17
CA TRP A 122 -19.70 48.42 18.47
C TRP A 122 -19.65 46.96 18.93
N SER A 123 -19.27 46.04 18.04
CA SER A 123 -19.08 44.63 18.40
C SER A 123 -17.71 44.41 19.01
N HIS A 124 -17.64 43.44 19.93
CA HIS A 124 -16.41 43.02 20.60
C HIS A 124 -15.26 42.75 19.61
N ASP A 125 -15.51 41.90 18.60
CA ASP A 125 -14.51 41.55 17.58
C ASP A 125 -14.03 42.77 16.75
N ARG A 126 -14.89 43.77 16.56
CA ARG A 126 -14.52 44.97 15.80
C ARG A 126 -13.65 45.89 16.64
N MET A 127 -13.90 45.99 17.94
CA MET A 127 -13.05 46.75 18.86
C MET A 127 -11.66 46.12 18.95
N GLU A 128 -11.58 44.79 19.11
CA GLU A 128 -10.31 44.08 19.09
C GLU A 128 -9.53 44.34 17.80
N LYS A 129 -10.18 44.13 16.65
CA LYS A 129 -9.57 44.33 15.33
C LYS A 129 -9.14 45.78 15.12
N PHE A 130 -9.94 46.74 15.55
CA PHE A 130 -9.61 48.16 15.45
C PHE A 130 -8.34 48.51 16.24
N ILE A 131 -8.25 48.07 17.50
CA ILE A 131 -7.10 48.36 18.36
C ILE A 131 -5.85 47.64 17.83
N GLN A 132 -5.99 46.40 17.36
CA GLN A 132 -4.91 45.66 16.71
C GLN A 132 -4.37 46.42 15.48
N ASP A 133 -5.26 46.86 14.58
CA ASP A 133 -4.87 47.60 13.38
C ASP A 133 -4.18 48.94 13.70
N ILE A 134 -4.59 49.60 14.81
CA ILE A 134 -3.91 50.81 15.29
C ILE A 134 -2.52 50.46 15.79
N ALA A 135 -2.37 49.39 16.57
CA ALA A 135 -1.10 48.99 17.17
C ALA A 135 0.00 48.78 16.13
N GLU A 136 -0.35 48.21 14.98
CA GLU A 136 0.56 48.04 13.85
C GLU A 136 0.95 49.38 13.20
N LYS A 137 -0.01 50.30 13.05
CA LYS A 137 0.19 51.59 12.36
C LYS A 137 0.97 52.60 13.19
N VAL A 138 0.74 52.67 14.49
CA VAL A 138 1.36 53.67 15.37
C VAL A 138 2.85 53.46 15.58
N LYS A 139 3.36 52.24 15.34
CA LYS A 139 4.80 51.94 15.37
C LYS A 139 5.61 52.90 14.47
N GLN A 140 5.01 53.37 13.38
CA GLN A 140 5.64 54.30 12.44
C GLN A 140 5.83 55.72 13.02
N GLN A 141 5.17 56.06 14.13
CA GLN A 141 5.29 57.36 14.79
C GLN A 141 6.44 57.44 15.79
N VAL A 142 7.06 56.30 16.14
CA VAL A 142 8.09 56.22 17.19
C VAL A 142 9.38 56.90 16.73
N GLN A 143 9.86 57.86 17.54
CA GLN A 143 11.13 58.55 17.34
C GLN A 143 12.17 58.13 18.39
N PRO A 144 13.49 58.16 18.09
CA PRO A 144 14.54 57.70 19.02
C PRO A 144 14.57 58.38 20.40
N GLN A 145 14.01 59.58 20.55
CA GLN A 145 13.95 60.34 21.81
C GLN A 145 12.52 60.63 22.26
N GLY A 146 11.51 59.99 21.63
CA GLY A 146 10.10 60.21 21.93
C GLY A 146 9.65 59.50 23.21
N LYS A 147 8.54 59.96 23.77
CA LYS A 147 7.87 59.38 24.94
C LYS A 147 6.58 58.65 24.53
N PRO A 148 6.09 57.67 25.30
CA PRO A 148 4.80 57.02 25.07
C PRO A 148 3.62 57.97 24.85
N GLN A 149 3.62 59.12 25.53
CA GLN A 149 2.56 60.13 25.43
C GLN A 149 2.51 60.80 24.05
N ASP A 150 3.62 60.77 23.30
CA ASP A 150 3.74 61.38 21.97
C ASP A 150 3.03 60.56 20.88
N ILE A 151 2.65 59.31 21.18
CA ILE A 151 1.90 58.45 20.26
C ILE A 151 0.43 58.91 20.19
N ASP A 152 -0.01 59.36 19.02
CA ASP A 152 -1.37 59.89 18.83
C ASP A 152 -2.34 58.83 18.30
N LEU A 153 -3.06 58.20 19.23
CA LEU A 153 -4.19 57.31 18.91
C LEU A 153 -5.44 58.10 18.43
N SER A 154 -5.56 59.38 18.79
CA SER A 154 -6.77 60.18 18.51
C SER A 154 -6.97 60.39 17.01
N ARG A 155 -5.89 60.46 16.23
CA ARG A 155 -5.97 60.48 14.77
C ARG A 155 -6.73 59.28 14.21
N TYR A 156 -6.35 58.07 14.60
CA TYR A 156 -6.99 56.85 14.08
C TYR A 156 -8.42 56.67 14.60
N ILE A 157 -8.68 57.05 15.86
CA ILE A 157 -10.03 57.09 16.43
C ILE A 157 -10.90 58.08 15.65
N LYS A 158 -10.36 59.25 15.27
CA LYS A 158 -11.08 60.25 14.45
C LYS A 158 -11.37 59.72 13.05
N GLU A 159 -10.40 59.12 12.37
CA GLU A 159 -10.57 58.54 11.04
C GLU A 159 -11.63 57.43 11.06
N TRP A 160 -11.59 56.56 12.06
CA TRP A 160 -12.57 55.48 12.24
C TRP A 160 -13.97 56.03 12.56
N ALA A 161 -14.07 56.96 13.52
CA ALA A 161 -15.35 57.56 13.91
C ALA A 161 -16.03 58.25 12.72
N LEU A 162 -15.27 59.01 11.93
CA LEU A 162 -15.77 59.62 10.68
C LEU A 162 -16.19 58.58 9.66
N ARG A 163 -15.40 57.51 9.47
CA ARG A 163 -15.71 56.43 8.51
C ARG A 163 -17.04 55.75 8.83
N TYR A 164 -17.35 55.56 10.11
CA TYR A 164 -18.51 54.81 10.58
C TYR A 164 -19.66 55.69 11.10
N GLY A 165 -19.55 57.02 11.06
CA GLY A 165 -20.66 57.94 11.35
C GLY A 165 -20.83 58.34 12.82
N PHE A 166 -19.75 58.30 13.60
CA PHE A 166 -19.75 58.62 15.02
C PHE A 166 -18.95 59.89 15.30
N SER A 167 -19.29 60.56 16.40
CA SER A 167 -18.41 61.59 16.95
C SER A 167 -17.17 60.96 17.59
N VAL A 168 -16.06 61.72 17.61
CA VAL A 168 -14.82 61.28 18.28
C VAL A 168 -15.06 60.98 19.76
N GLN A 169 -15.94 61.74 20.43
CA GLN A 169 -16.27 61.53 21.83
C GLN A 169 -17.02 60.21 22.06
N GLN A 170 -17.99 59.87 21.20
CA GLN A 170 -18.68 58.59 21.25
C GLN A 170 -17.72 57.42 21.04
N ALA A 171 -16.82 57.52 20.06
CA ALA A 171 -15.85 56.45 19.80
C ALA A 171 -14.89 56.24 20.97
N LYS A 172 -14.37 57.31 21.58
CA LYS A 172 -13.56 57.21 22.80
C LYS A 172 -14.31 56.54 23.95
N ALA A 173 -15.54 56.97 24.21
CA ALA A 173 -16.36 56.40 25.28
C ALA A 173 -16.64 54.90 25.09
N GLU A 174 -16.92 54.46 23.87
CA GLU A 174 -17.16 53.04 23.60
C GLU A 174 -15.87 52.20 23.65
N ILE A 175 -14.72 52.74 23.22
CA ILE A 175 -13.42 52.08 23.40
C ILE A 175 -13.06 51.94 24.88
N ASP A 176 -13.24 53.00 25.68
CA ASP A 176 -12.97 52.99 27.12
C ASP A 176 -13.89 52.01 27.87
N LYS A 177 -15.17 51.98 27.47
CA LYS A 177 -16.16 51.04 27.99
C LYS A 177 -15.74 49.60 27.66
N TRP A 178 -15.45 49.30 26.40
CA TRP A 178 -14.98 48.00 25.95
C TRP A 178 -13.71 47.56 26.70
N ALA A 179 -12.72 48.46 26.83
CA ALA A 179 -11.48 48.18 27.55
C ALA A 179 -11.73 47.81 29.02
N THR A 180 -12.73 48.43 29.65
CA THR A 180 -13.13 48.12 31.04
C THR A 180 -13.87 46.79 31.15
N GLU A 181 -14.68 46.43 30.16
CA GLU A 181 -15.41 45.17 30.12
C GLU A 181 -14.47 43.96 29.97
N VAL A 182 -13.43 44.07 29.12
CA VAL A 182 -12.51 42.95 28.87
C VAL A 182 -11.50 42.73 30.01
N GLU A 183 -11.23 43.75 30.82
CA GLU A 183 -10.40 43.60 32.02
C GLU A 183 -10.97 42.61 33.04
N GLN A 184 -12.26 42.35 32.98
CA GLN A 184 -12.94 41.38 33.84
C GLN A 184 -12.83 39.93 33.31
N GLN A 185 -12.41 39.74 32.04
CA GLN A 185 -12.43 38.44 31.35
C GLN A 185 -11.12 37.64 31.51
N ASN A 186 -10.07 38.27 32.05
CA ASN A 186 -8.77 37.66 32.36
C ASN A 186 -8.09 36.94 31.16
N ASP A 187 -8.36 37.35 29.93
CA ASP A 187 -7.63 36.93 28.73
C ASP A 187 -6.44 37.87 28.50
N PRO A 188 -5.18 37.40 28.57
CA PRO A 188 -4.01 38.24 28.33
C PRO A 188 -4.00 38.92 26.95
N TYR A 189 -4.63 38.35 25.93
CA TYR A 189 -4.72 39.04 24.63
C TYR A 189 -5.58 40.30 24.71
N GLN A 190 -6.75 40.18 25.34
CA GLN A 190 -7.70 41.28 25.48
C GLN A 190 -7.20 42.32 26.49
N LEU A 191 -6.58 41.88 27.58
CA LEU A 191 -5.88 42.76 28.53
C LEU A 191 -4.77 43.56 27.83
N GLY A 192 -4.03 42.92 26.92
CA GLY A 192 -3.03 43.59 26.09
C GLY A 192 -3.64 44.70 25.22
N LEU A 193 -4.75 44.42 24.55
CA LEU A 193 -5.47 45.39 23.72
C LEU A 193 -6.07 46.54 24.56
N ALA A 194 -6.66 46.24 25.72
CA ALA A 194 -7.20 47.25 26.63
C ALA A 194 -6.09 48.18 27.18
N ALA A 195 -4.98 47.60 27.65
CA ALA A 195 -3.80 48.37 28.07
C ALA A 195 -3.25 49.22 26.92
N PHE A 196 -3.22 48.69 25.70
CA PHE A 196 -2.79 49.42 24.52
C PHE A 196 -3.69 50.61 24.20
N ALA A 197 -5.02 50.42 24.24
CA ALA A 197 -5.99 51.49 24.02
C ALA A 197 -5.85 52.63 25.04
N ARG A 198 -5.48 52.30 26.28
CA ARG A 198 -5.18 53.24 27.36
C ARG A 198 -3.77 53.84 27.31
N LYS A 199 -2.96 53.48 26.30
CA LYS A 199 -1.55 53.87 26.13
C LYS A 199 -0.60 53.33 27.23
N ASN A 200 -1.00 52.30 27.95
CA ASN A 200 -0.13 51.55 28.87
C ASN A 200 0.67 50.51 28.06
N PHE A 201 1.60 50.96 27.23
CA PHE A 201 2.31 50.07 26.29
C PHE A 201 3.19 49.02 26.98
N ASP A 202 3.71 49.30 28.18
CA ASP A 202 4.51 48.34 28.94
C ASP A 202 3.65 47.14 29.41
N GLU A 203 2.49 47.41 30.01
CA GLU A 203 1.52 46.36 30.39
C GLU A 203 0.99 45.64 29.15
N ALA A 204 0.67 46.36 28.09
CA ALA A 204 0.23 45.77 26.83
C ALA A 204 1.26 44.76 26.30
N SER A 205 2.55 45.13 26.31
CA SER A 205 3.64 44.25 25.88
C SER A 205 3.74 42.99 26.74
N GLN A 206 3.62 43.11 28.07
CA GLN A 206 3.66 41.97 28.99
C GLN A 206 2.48 41.02 28.76
N PHE A 207 1.27 41.56 28.63
CA PHE A 207 0.06 40.78 28.40
C PHE A 207 0.07 40.07 27.03
N PHE A 208 0.53 40.73 25.97
CA PHE A 208 0.71 40.07 24.67
C PHE A 208 1.77 38.98 24.71
N ALA A 209 2.90 39.20 25.40
CA ALA A 209 3.92 38.19 25.59
C ALA A 209 3.37 36.99 26.37
N GLN A 210 2.59 37.21 27.42
CA GLN A 210 1.91 36.17 28.18
C GLN A 210 0.91 35.39 27.31
N SER A 211 0.08 36.06 26.52
CA SER A 211 -0.85 35.41 25.58
C SER A 211 -0.11 34.53 24.57
N ALA A 212 0.99 35.05 24.00
CA ALA A 212 1.82 34.31 23.06
C ALA A 212 2.46 33.08 23.71
N GLN A 213 2.96 33.21 24.94
CA GLN A 213 3.55 32.09 25.68
C GLN A 213 2.51 30.99 25.99
N GLN A 214 1.30 31.37 26.42
CA GLN A 214 0.20 30.43 26.67
C GLN A 214 -0.20 29.69 25.39
N LYS A 215 -0.37 30.42 24.28
CA LYS A 215 -0.71 29.82 22.96
C LYS A 215 0.41 28.91 22.46
N ALA A 216 1.67 29.28 22.65
CA ALA A 216 2.81 28.44 22.30
C ALA A 216 2.85 27.14 23.10
N GLN A 217 2.57 27.18 24.42
CA GLN A 217 2.48 25.99 25.25
C GLN A 217 1.33 25.07 24.81
N ALA A 218 0.15 25.63 24.59
CA ALA A 218 -1.01 24.88 24.10
C ALA A 218 -0.74 24.24 22.73
N TYR A 219 -0.07 24.95 21.82
CA TYR A 219 0.34 24.41 20.52
C TYR A 219 1.31 23.22 20.66
N GLN A 220 2.31 23.33 21.54
CA GLN A 220 3.24 22.22 21.79
C GLN A 220 2.53 20.99 22.40
N GLN A 221 1.60 21.21 23.32
CA GLN A 221 0.78 20.12 23.89
C GLN A 221 -0.08 19.44 22.81
N ALA A 222 -0.74 20.24 21.97
CA ALA A 222 -1.55 19.73 20.87
C ALA A 222 -0.72 18.95 19.85
N LEU A 223 0.54 19.35 19.58
CA LEU A 223 1.44 18.59 18.71
C LEU A 223 1.79 17.22 19.30
N VAL A 224 2.07 17.15 20.61
CA VAL A 224 2.36 15.88 21.29
C VAL A 224 1.13 14.96 21.24
N GLU A 225 -0.05 15.50 21.51
CA GLU A 225 -1.30 14.74 21.46
C GLU A 225 -1.63 14.26 20.04
N ALA A 226 -1.47 15.13 19.03
CA ALA A 226 -1.65 14.76 17.63
C ALA A 226 -0.71 13.63 17.19
N GLU A 227 0.54 13.65 17.67
CA GLU A 227 1.52 12.61 17.37
C GLU A 227 1.17 11.27 18.04
N GLN A 228 0.61 11.31 19.27
CA GLN A 228 0.07 10.12 19.94
C GLN A 228 -1.10 9.53 19.16
N TYR A 229 -2.09 10.33 18.76
CA TYR A 229 -3.19 9.84 17.93
C TYR A 229 -2.71 9.28 16.60
N ARG A 230 -1.69 9.88 15.99
CA ARG A 230 -1.08 9.35 14.76
C ARG A 230 -0.48 7.97 14.98
N ALA A 231 0.25 7.77 16.08
CA ALA A 231 0.82 6.48 16.44
C ALA A 231 -0.25 5.42 16.73
N ASP A 232 -1.30 5.78 17.48
CA ASP A 232 -2.43 4.91 17.79
C ASP A 232 -3.17 4.47 16.52
N MET A 233 -3.47 5.41 15.62
CA MET A 233 -4.11 5.11 14.34
C MET A 233 -3.28 4.14 13.49
N VAL A 234 -1.96 4.34 13.43
CA VAL A 234 -1.06 3.41 12.70
C VAL A 234 -1.11 2.01 13.32
N ARG A 235 -1.03 1.91 14.66
CA ARG A 235 -1.13 0.63 15.37
C ARG A 235 -2.47 -0.05 15.07
N ASP A 236 -3.57 0.68 15.18
CA ASP A 236 -4.91 0.13 15.06
C ASP A 236 -5.20 -0.33 13.62
N TYR A 237 -4.75 0.42 12.61
CA TYR A 237 -4.81 -0.04 11.22
C TYR A 237 -3.98 -1.30 10.97
N ARG A 238 -2.79 -1.43 11.57
CA ARG A 238 -1.99 -2.66 11.45
C ARG A 238 -2.70 -3.85 12.08
N LEU A 239 -3.23 -3.70 13.30
CA LEU A 239 -3.99 -4.77 13.97
C LEU A 239 -5.25 -5.16 13.20
N ALA A 240 -5.94 -4.19 12.58
CA ALA A 240 -7.04 -4.48 11.67
C ALA A 240 -6.58 -5.27 10.43
N GLY A 241 -5.40 -4.95 9.89
CA GLY A 241 -4.74 -5.70 8.83
C GLY A 241 -4.43 -7.15 9.24
N ASP A 242 -3.85 -7.35 10.42
CA ASP A 242 -3.49 -8.66 10.98
C ASP A 242 -4.75 -9.51 11.22
N ALA A 243 -5.80 -8.90 11.78
CA ALA A 243 -7.07 -9.57 12.03
C ALA A 243 -7.77 -9.97 10.72
N ALA A 244 -7.81 -9.08 9.74
CA ALA A 244 -8.36 -9.38 8.42
C ALA A 244 -7.55 -10.48 7.69
N TYR A 245 -6.22 -10.48 7.82
CA TYR A 245 -5.35 -11.53 7.28
C TYR A 245 -5.67 -12.88 7.90
N SER A 246 -5.78 -12.93 9.23
CA SER A 246 -6.11 -14.13 9.99
C SER A 246 -7.51 -14.68 9.66
N ASN A 247 -8.43 -13.79 9.25
CA ASN A 247 -9.76 -14.14 8.77
C ASN A 247 -9.82 -14.40 7.24
N TYR A 248 -8.66 -14.56 6.57
CA TYR A 248 -8.54 -14.80 5.13
C TYR A 248 -9.15 -13.70 4.23
N GLN A 249 -9.38 -12.51 4.77
CA GLN A 249 -9.90 -11.33 4.07
C GLN A 249 -8.76 -10.48 3.51
N PHE A 250 -7.96 -11.04 2.61
CA PHE A 250 -6.70 -10.44 2.15
C PHE A 250 -6.86 -9.06 1.48
N ALA A 251 -7.95 -8.82 0.75
CA ALA A 251 -8.20 -7.51 0.15
C ALA A 251 -8.43 -6.40 1.20
N ALA A 252 -9.18 -6.72 2.28
CA ALA A 252 -9.38 -5.81 3.40
C ALA A 252 -8.08 -5.62 4.18
N SER A 253 -7.34 -6.71 4.44
CA SER A 253 -6.04 -6.67 5.10
C SER A 253 -5.05 -5.72 4.40
N ARG A 254 -4.94 -5.85 3.06
CA ARG A 254 -4.14 -4.94 2.23
C ARG A 254 -4.55 -3.48 2.41
N SER A 255 -5.86 -3.19 2.34
CA SER A 255 -6.39 -1.82 2.51
C SER A 255 -6.03 -1.24 3.88
N HIS A 256 -6.13 -2.03 4.95
CA HIS A 256 -5.75 -1.60 6.29
C HIS A 256 -4.25 -1.28 6.41
N TYR A 257 -3.37 -2.13 5.88
CA TYR A 257 -1.94 -1.83 5.86
C TYR A 257 -1.60 -0.60 5.00
N GLU A 258 -2.24 -0.43 3.85
CA GLU A 258 -2.07 0.77 3.03
C GLU A 258 -2.53 2.04 3.76
N ASN A 259 -3.60 1.97 4.56
CA ASN A 259 -4.04 3.08 5.41
C ASN A 259 -3.02 3.39 6.51
N ALA A 260 -2.46 2.38 7.18
CA ALA A 260 -1.38 2.56 8.14
C ALA A 260 -0.17 3.27 7.48
N LEU A 261 0.23 2.81 6.29
CA LEU A 261 1.38 3.33 5.56
C LEU A 261 1.27 4.82 5.23
N ARG A 262 0.06 5.32 4.90
CA ARG A 262 -0.19 6.76 4.63
C ARG A 262 0.17 7.68 5.79
N HIS A 263 0.16 7.15 7.00
CA HIS A 263 0.43 7.92 8.22
C HIS A 263 1.83 7.67 8.79
N ILE A 264 2.67 6.88 8.10
CA ILE A 264 4.05 6.63 8.48
C ILE A 264 4.98 7.41 7.54
N ALA A 265 5.64 8.44 8.08
CA ALA A 265 6.69 9.13 7.34
C ALA A 265 7.97 8.29 7.34
N LYS A 266 8.37 7.77 6.16
CA LYS A 266 9.60 6.94 6.00
C LYS A 266 10.85 7.59 6.58
N ALA A 267 10.99 8.92 6.46
CA ALA A 267 12.15 9.65 6.99
C ALA A 267 12.20 9.69 8.53
N GLN A 268 11.06 9.60 9.21
CA GLN A 268 10.96 9.66 10.67
C GLN A 268 10.92 8.26 11.30
N GLN A 269 10.22 7.33 10.64
CA GLN A 269 10.01 5.96 11.13
C GLN A 269 10.33 4.92 10.04
N PRO A 270 11.59 4.85 9.58
CA PRO A 270 11.96 3.98 8.46
C PRO A 270 11.65 2.52 8.78
N GLN A 271 12.00 2.05 9.98
CA GLN A 271 11.83 0.64 10.38
C GLN A 271 10.37 0.20 10.37
N LEU A 272 9.46 1.04 10.92
CA LEU A 272 8.03 0.76 10.91
C LEU A 272 7.46 0.81 9.48
N TRP A 273 7.94 1.75 8.66
CA TRP A 273 7.56 1.85 7.26
C TRP A 273 7.96 0.57 6.49
N GLY A 274 9.18 0.09 6.67
CA GLY A 274 9.66 -1.17 6.10
C GLY A 274 8.85 -2.39 6.58
N ALA A 275 8.41 -2.40 7.83
CA ALA A 275 7.63 -3.50 8.40
C ALA A 275 6.26 -3.58 7.71
N VAL A 276 5.57 -2.44 7.58
CA VAL A 276 4.27 -2.39 6.91
C VAL A 276 4.39 -2.74 5.42
N GLN A 277 5.50 -2.39 4.76
CA GLN A 277 5.77 -2.82 3.38
C GLN A 277 5.96 -4.33 3.25
N ASN A 278 6.66 -4.96 4.20
CA ASN A 278 6.75 -6.42 4.26
C ASN A 278 5.35 -7.06 4.40
N GLU A 279 4.51 -6.54 5.32
CA GLU A 279 3.15 -7.06 5.50
C GLU A 279 2.32 -6.92 4.23
N ILE A 280 2.38 -5.77 3.55
CA ILE A 280 1.73 -5.57 2.25
C ILE A 280 2.21 -6.59 1.23
N GLY A 281 3.53 -6.85 1.15
CA GLY A 281 4.11 -7.87 0.28
C GLY A 281 3.57 -9.27 0.55
N ILE A 282 3.42 -9.65 1.83
CA ILE A 282 2.84 -10.93 2.26
C ILE A 282 1.40 -11.05 1.78
N VAL A 283 0.57 -10.04 2.04
CA VAL A 283 -0.85 -10.06 1.68
C VAL A 283 -1.07 -10.07 0.17
N ILE A 284 -0.29 -9.28 -0.57
CA ILE A 284 -0.38 -9.24 -2.03
C ILE A 284 0.00 -10.59 -2.65
N ARG A 285 0.99 -11.29 -2.09
CA ARG A 285 1.31 -12.66 -2.51
C ARG A 285 0.12 -13.60 -2.29
N GLU A 286 -0.53 -13.55 -1.13
CA GLU A 286 -1.69 -14.40 -0.84
C GLU A 286 -2.85 -14.11 -1.80
N LEU A 287 -3.07 -12.85 -2.16
CA LEU A 287 -4.01 -12.45 -3.21
C LEU A 287 -3.60 -13.02 -4.57
N ALA A 288 -2.34 -12.88 -4.98
CA ALA A 288 -1.85 -13.35 -6.27
C ALA A 288 -1.97 -14.88 -6.44
N VAL A 289 -1.70 -15.63 -5.37
CA VAL A 289 -1.77 -17.10 -5.38
C VAL A 289 -3.21 -17.60 -5.54
N ARG A 290 -4.19 -16.89 -4.97
CA ARG A 290 -5.62 -17.24 -4.99
C ARG A 290 -6.43 -16.57 -6.09
N ALA A 291 -5.88 -15.54 -6.73
CA ALA A 291 -6.56 -14.83 -7.80
C ALA A 291 -6.74 -15.72 -9.03
N GLU A 292 -7.85 -15.51 -9.73
CA GLU A 292 -8.13 -16.06 -11.05
C GLU A 292 -8.13 -14.94 -12.08
N GLY A 293 -7.70 -15.24 -13.31
CA GLY A 293 -7.73 -14.28 -14.42
C GLY A 293 -6.45 -13.46 -14.60
N ASN A 294 -6.57 -12.33 -15.31
CA ASN A 294 -5.44 -11.63 -15.92
C ASN A 294 -4.66 -10.71 -14.96
N ASP A 295 -5.14 -10.50 -13.73
CA ASP A 295 -4.52 -9.56 -12.77
C ASP A 295 -3.35 -10.19 -12.00
N ILE A 296 -3.19 -11.51 -12.06
CA ILE A 296 -2.15 -12.28 -11.34
C ILE A 296 -0.73 -11.73 -11.58
N PRO A 297 -0.28 -11.45 -12.82
CA PRO A 297 1.07 -10.92 -13.05
C PRO A 297 1.28 -9.53 -12.42
N THR A 298 0.23 -8.71 -12.38
CA THR A 298 0.26 -7.37 -11.77
C THR A 298 0.39 -7.48 -10.25
N LEU A 299 -0.37 -8.38 -9.61
CA LEU A 299 -0.28 -8.61 -8.17
C LEU A 299 1.12 -9.10 -7.78
N PHE A 300 1.70 -10.07 -8.48
CA PHE A 300 3.07 -10.51 -8.19
C PHE A 300 4.10 -9.37 -8.31
N LYS A 301 3.99 -8.53 -9.35
CA LYS A 301 4.86 -7.35 -9.49
C LYS A 301 4.71 -6.37 -8.32
N GLN A 302 3.48 -6.14 -7.85
CA GLN A 302 3.23 -5.29 -6.68
C GLN A 302 3.83 -5.89 -5.40
N GLY A 303 3.71 -7.20 -5.19
CA GLY A 303 4.30 -7.89 -4.03
C GLY A 303 5.84 -7.83 -4.04
N VAL A 304 6.46 -8.07 -5.20
CA VAL A 304 7.91 -7.90 -5.40
C VAL A 304 8.33 -6.46 -5.10
N GLN A 305 7.57 -5.47 -5.56
CA GLN A 305 7.87 -4.06 -5.31
C GLN A 305 7.80 -3.70 -3.82
N ALA A 306 6.78 -4.19 -3.10
CA ALA A 306 6.64 -3.95 -1.66
C ALA A 306 7.85 -4.49 -0.86
N TYR A 307 8.31 -5.71 -1.16
CA TYR A 307 9.53 -6.24 -0.53
C TYR A 307 10.79 -5.46 -0.92
N ARG A 308 10.95 -5.06 -2.19
CA ARG A 308 12.07 -4.21 -2.62
C ARG A 308 12.07 -2.86 -1.91
N GLU A 309 10.89 -2.29 -1.67
CA GLU A 309 10.72 -1.09 -0.88
C GLU A 309 11.14 -1.29 0.56
N ALA A 310 10.73 -2.38 1.22
CA ALA A 310 11.22 -2.73 2.55
C ALA A 310 12.74 -2.88 2.61
N LEU A 311 13.36 -3.49 1.58
CA LEU A 311 14.83 -3.64 1.43
C LEU A 311 15.59 -2.32 1.19
N THR A 312 14.89 -1.20 0.94
CA THR A 312 15.54 0.13 0.95
C THR A 312 15.77 0.66 2.37
N VAL A 313 15.12 0.06 3.36
CA VAL A 313 15.26 0.40 4.78
C VAL A 313 16.04 -0.68 5.51
N TYR A 314 15.59 -1.93 5.36
CA TYR A 314 16.30 -3.08 5.91
C TYR A 314 17.48 -3.32 5.00
N THR A 315 18.69 -3.20 5.54
CA THR A 315 19.92 -3.55 4.81
C THR A 315 20.65 -4.64 5.57
N ARG A 316 21.65 -5.25 4.93
CA ARG A 316 22.44 -6.27 5.61
C ARG A 316 23.20 -5.70 6.82
N GLU A 317 23.60 -4.44 6.75
CA GLU A 317 24.33 -3.72 7.79
C GLU A 317 23.38 -3.18 8.88
N VAL A 318 22.15 -2.83 8.50
CA VAL A 318 21.14 -2.22 9.35
C VAL A 318 19.90 -3.11 9.38
N LEU A 319 19.70 -3.81 10.50
CA LEU A 319 18.66 -4.82 10.68
C LEU A 319 18.88 -6.08 9.81
N PRO A 320 20.02 -6.78 9.99
CA PRO A 320 20.38 -7.95 9.17
C PRO A 320 19.31 -9.04 9.15
N GLN A 321 18.65 -9.29 10.29
CA GLN A 321 17.64 -10.35 10.40
C GLN A 321 16.36 -9.99 9.62
N ASP A 322 15.87 -8.76 9.75
CA ASP A 322 14.73 -8.25 8.97
C ASP A 322 15.05 -8.24 7.47
N TRP A 323 16.25 -7.81 7.09
CA TRP A 323 16.71 -7.87 5.71
C TRP A 323 16.69 -9.31 5.17
N ALA A 324 17.25 -10.27 5.91
CA ALA A 324 17.28 -11.67 5.49
C ALA A 324 15.88 -12.30 5.42
N MET A 325 14.99 -11.94 6.33
CA MET A 325 13.58 -12.33 6.28
C MET A 325 12.89 -11.77 5.04
N THR A 326 13.06 -10.47 4.75
CA THR A 326 12.50 -9.84 3.55
C THR A 326 13.06 -10.47 2.28
N GLN A 327 14.36 -10.78 2.22
CA GLN A 327 14.97 -11.47 1.09
C GLN A 327 14.38 -12.87 0.88
N ASN A 328 14.18 -13.63 1.96
CA ASN A 328 13.50 -14.91 1.89
C ASN A 328 12.07 -14.76 1.33
N ASN A 329 11.30 -13.77 1.82
CA ASN A 329 9.94 -13.54 1.37
C ASN A 329 9.86 -13.05 -0.08
N LEU A 330 10.82 -12.23 -0.50
CA LEU A 330 11.02 -11.84 -1.90
C LEU A 330 11.30 -13.08 -2.78
N GLY A 331 12.13 -13.99 -2.30
CA GLY A 331 12.39 -15.27 -2.97
C GLY A 331 11.13 -16.10 -3.17
N ILE A 332 10.23 -16.14 -2.18
CA ILE A 332 8.96 -16.88 -2.27
C ILE A 332 8.07 -16.28 -3.37
N VAL A 333 7.85 -14.96 -3.38
CA VAL A 333 6.95 -14.34 -4.37
C VAL A 333 7.51 -14.42 -5.80
N LEU A 334 8.83 -14.32 -5.96
CA LEU A 334 9.50 -14.50 -7.25
C LEU A 334 9.39 -15.95 -7.74
N TRP A 335 9.48 -16.92 -6.83
CA TRP A 335 9.28 -18.33 -7.14
C TRP A 335 7.87 -18.59 -7.63
N ASP A 336 6.85 -18.16 -6.89
CA ASP A 336 5.43 -18.33 -7.27
C ASP A 336 5.12 -17.70 -8.63
N GLN A 337 5.67 -16.52 -8.90
CA GLN A 337 5.55 -15.88 -10.21
C GLN A 337 6.29 -16.66 -11.29
N GLY A 338 7.51 -17.14 -11.00
CA GLY A 338 8.36 -17.89 -11.91
C GLY A 338 7.73 -19.20 -12.36
N ILE A 339 7.14 -19.97 -11.44
CA ILE A 339 6.48 -21.24 -11.78
C ILE A 339 5.24 -21.05 -12.66
N ARG A 340 4.54 -19.91 -12.52
CA ARG A 340 3.37 -19.55 -13.32
C ARG A 340 3.71 -18.89 -14.66
N THR A 341 4.96 -18.48 -14.85
CA THR A 341 5.43 -17.82 -16.07
C THR A 341 6.20 -18.82 -16.95
N GLN A 342 5.84 -18.92 -18.23
CA GLN A 342 6.52 -19.81 -19.18
C GLN A 342 7.76 -19.16 -19.82
N GLY A 343 8.61 -19.99 -20.42
CA GLY A 343 9.76 -19.54 -21.19
C GLY A 343 10.85 -18.85 -20.37
N GLU A 344 11.67 -18.04 -21.05
CA GLU A 344 12.83 -17.38 -20.46
C GLU A 344 12.48 -16.45 -19.30
N ALA A 345 11.36 -15.71 -19.40
CA ALA A 345 10.90 -14.84 -18.32
C ALA A 345 10.66 -15.60 -17.01
N GLY A 346 10.06 -16.80 -17.08
CA GLY A 346 9.91 -17.67 -15.92
C GLY A 346 11.24 -18.11 -15.34
N THR A 347 12.19 -18.53 -16.19
CA THR A 347 13.53 -18.94 -15.77
C THR A 347 14.32 -17.79 -15.11
N GLN A 348 14.18 -16.57 -15.62
CA GLN A 348 14.80 -15.37 -15.02
C GLN A 348 14.21 -15.07 -13.63
N LEU A 349 12.90 -15.21 -13.44
CA LEU A 349 12.26 -15.05 -12.14
C LEU A 349 12.74 -16.10 -11.13
N LEU A 350 12.84 -17.37 -11.54
CA LEU A 350 13.41 -18.43 -10.70
C LEU A 350 14.87 -18.14 -10.33
N SER A 351 15.67 -17.59 -11.25
CA SER A 351 17.06 -17.19 -10.99
C SER A 351 17.13 -16.06 -9.94
N GLN A 352 16.23 -15.07 -10.02
CA GLN A 352 16.13 -14.01 -9.02
C GLN A 352 15.69 -14.56 -7.65
N ALA A 353 14.79 -15.54 -7.61
CA ALA A 353 14.39 -16.21 -6.38
C ALA A 353 15.57 -16.95 -5.72
N VAL A 354 16.36 -17.69 -6.51
CA VAL A 354 17.61 -18.33 -6.04
C VAL A 354 18.57 -17.30 -5.43
N GLN A 355 18.76 -16.16 -6.10
CA GLN A 355 19.61 -15.09 -5.59
C GLN A 355 19.09 -14.56 -4.24
N ALA A 356 17.80 -14.26 -4.13
CA ALA A 356 17.20 -13.74 -2.91
C ALA A 356 17.36 -14.72 -1.72
N TYR A 357 17.18 -16.02 -1.94
CA TYR A 357 17.45 -17.02 -0.89
C TYR A 357 18.93 -17.11 -0.52
N ARG A 358 19.84 -17.06 -1.49
CA ARG A 358 21.29 -17.05 -1.22
C ARG A 358 21.69 -15.82 -0.42
N GLU A 359 21.12 -14.66 -0.74
CA GLU A 359 21.31 -13.42 0.02
C GLU A 359 20.82 -13.57 1.46
N ALA A 360 19.62 -14.12 1.68
CA ALA A 360 19.10 -14.41 3.02
C ALA A 360 20.02 -15.36 3.83
N LEU A 361 20.59 -16.39 3.18
CA LEU A 361 21.52 -17.34 3.80
C LEU A 361 22.88 -16.73 4.20
N THR A 362 23.20 -15.50 3.76
CA THR A 362 24.40 -14.79 4.22
C THR A 362 24.27 -14.22 5.64
N VAL A 363 23.05 -14.23 6.19
CA VAL A 363 22.73 -13.78 7.56
C VAL A 363 22.09 -14.91 8.35
N ARG A 364 21.12 -15.62 7.76
CA ARG A 364 20.56 -16.84 8.32
C ARG A 364 21.60 -17.92 8.18
N THR A 365 22.41 -18.16 9.20
CA THR A 365 23.38 -19.25 9.25
C THR A 365 22.88 -20.38 10.12
N ARG A 366 23.45 -21.58 9.95
CA ARG A 366 23.09 -22.74 10.77
C ARG A 366 23.36 -22.50 12.26
N GLU A 367 24.40 -21.75 12.59
CA GLU A 367 24.85 -21.49 13.96
C GLU A 367 23.99 -20.42 14.65
N ALA A 368 23.65 -19.35 13.95
CA ALA A 368 22.95 -18.21 14.53
C ALA A 368 21.42 -18.38 14.49
N LEU A 369 20.89 -18.92 13.39
CA LEU A 369 19.46 -19.00 13.10
C LEU A 369 19.13 -20.37 12.47
N PRO A 370 19.35 -21.49 13.18
CA PRO A 370 19.31 -22.84 12.60
C PRO A 370 17.98 -23.15 11.89
N GLN A 371 16.85 -22.80 12.49
CA GLN A 371 15.53 -23.11 11.93
C GLN A 371 15.23 -22.26 10.70
N ASP A 372 15.48 -20.94 10.76
CA ASP A 372 15.30 -20.05 9.61
C ASP A 372 16.23 -20.40 8.45
N TRP A 373 17.49 -20.76 8.76
CA TRP A 373 18.43 -21.27 7.78
C TRP A 373 17.89 -22.54 7.10
N ALA A 374 17.37 -23.51 7.86
CA ALA A 374 16.80 -24.73 7.30
C ALA A 374 15.54 -24.48 6.45
N ILE A 375 14.68 -23.53 6.85
CA ILE A 375 13.53 -23.08 6.05
C ILE A 375 14.02 -22.50 4.72
N THR A 376 14.98 -21.57 4.77
CA THR A 376 15.51 -20.92 3.58
C THR A 376 16.25 -21.91 2.67
N GLN A 377 16.99 -22.89 3.21
CA GLN A 377 17.61 -23.97 2.44
C GLN A 377 16.58 -24.87 1.75
N ASN A 378 15.51 -25.25 2.44
CA ASN A 378 14.42 -26.01 1.83
C ASN A 378 13.76 -25.23 0.69
N ASN A 379 13.53 -23.92 0.88
CA ASN A 379 12.96 -23.07 -0.17
C ASN A 379 13.90 -22.90 -1.37
N LEU A 380 15.20 -22.72 -1.12
CA LEU A 380 16.23 -22.72 -2.15
C LEU A 380 16.22 -24.04 -2.94
N GLY A 381 16.10 -25.18 -2.26
CA GLY A 381 15.95 -26.50 -2.87
C GLY A 381 14.74 -26.60 -3.80
N ASN A 382 13.58 -26.06 -3.39
CA ASN A 382 12.37 -26.05 -4.22
C ASN A 382 12.61 -25.28 -5.54
N VAL A 383 13.17 -24.06 -5.46
CA VAL A 383 13.37 -23.22 -6.65
C VAL A 383 14.44 -23.78 -7.58
N LEU A 384 15.55 -24.29 -7.02
CA LEU A 384 16.58 -24.96 -7.80
C LEU A 384 16.03 -26.20 -8.51
N SER A 385 15.11 -26.94 -7.86
CA SER A 385 14.43 -28.08 -8.48
C SER A 385 13.61 -27.64 -9.68
N ASP A 386 12.74 -26.64 -9.53
CA ASP A 386 11.90 -26.14 -10.63
C ASP A 386 12.73 -25.54 -11.77
N GLN A 387 13.80 -24.81 -11.45
CA GLN A 387 14.73 -24.27 -12.44
C GLN A 387 15.49 -25.39 -13.16
N GLY A 388 15.93 -26.41 -12.42
CA GLY A 388 16.60 -27.60 -12.95
C GLY A 388 15.71 -28.40 -13.89
N ILE A 389 14.43 -28.57 -13.55
CA ILE A 389 13.45 -29.26 -14.40
C ILE A 389 13.28 -28.51 -15.74
N ARG A 390 13.25 -27.18 -15.72
CA ARG A 390 13.10 -26.33 -16.92
C ARG A 390 14.37 -26.21 -17.76
N THR A 391 15.52 -26.50 -17.19
CA THR A 391 16.83 -26.38 -17.84
C THR A 391 17.26 -27.74 -18.39
N GLN A 392 17.65 -27.80 -19.66
CA GLN A 392 18.09 -29.05 -20.30
C GLN A 392 19.58 -29.32 -20.06
N GLY A 393 19.99 -30.58 -20.32
CA GLY A 393 21.39 -30.99 -20.32
C GLY A 393 22.07 -30.94 -18.96
N GLU A 394 23.38 -30.73 -18.98
CA GLU A 394 24.23 -30.75 -17.79
C GLU A 394 23.88 -29.62 -16.82
N ALA A 395 23.59 -28.41 -17.32
CA ALA A 395 23.22 -27.27 -16.49
C ALA A 395 21.97 -27.56 -15.63
N GLY A 396 20.95 -28.19 -16.21
CA GLY A 396 19.76 -28.62 -15.45
C GLY A 396 20.09 -29.69 -14.41
N THR A 397 20.97 -30.63 -14.75
CA THR A 397 21.41 -31.68 -13.81
C THR A 397 22.21 -31.09 -12.64
N GLN A 398 23.05 -30.09 -12.88
CA GLN A 398 23.80 -29.37 -11.85
C GLN A 398 22.86 -28.59 -10.90
N LEU A 399 21.80 -27.97 -11.41
CA LEU A 399 20.78 -27.32 -10.59
C LEU A 399 20.04 -28.33 -9.70
N LEU A 400 19.69 -29.51 -10.21
CA LEU A 400 19.09 -30.59 -9.42
C LEU A 400 20.05 -31.10 -8.33
N SER A 401 21.36 -31.22 -8.62
CA SER A 401 22.37 -31.54 -7.60
C SER A 401 22.43 -30.49 -6.48
N GLN A 402 22.37 -29.20 -6.83
CA GLN A 402 22.34 -28.12 -5.85
C GLN A 402 21.06 -28.17 -4.99
N ALA A 403 19.92 -28.50 -5.59
CA ALA A 403 18.67 -28.70 -4.86
C ALA A 403 18.75 -29.87 -3.87
N VAL A 404 19.32 -31.01 -4.29
CA VAL A 404 19.60 -32.17 -3.40
C VAL A 404 20.47 -31.74 -2.21
N GLN A 405 21.53 -30.96 -2.46
CA GLN A 405 22.40 -30.45 -1.41
C GLN A 405 21.63 -29.55 -0.43
N ALA A 406 20.85 -28.60 -0.93
CA ALA A 406 20.07 -27.68 -0.10
C ALA A 406 19.08 -28.42 0.82
N TYR A 407 18.37 -29.45 0.31
CA TYR A 407 17.50 -30.27 1.16
C TYR A 407 18.28 -31.07 2.20
N ARG A 408 19.43 -31.66 1.83
CA ARG A 408 20.29 -32.38 2.79
C ARG A 408 20.79 -31.44 3.89
N GLU A 409 21.17 -30.23 3.54
CA GLU A 409 21.55 -29.18 4.48
C GLU A 409 20.39 -28.84 5.43
N ALA A 410 19.17 -28.62 4.91
CA ALA A 410 17.99 -28.39 5.74
C ALA A 410 17.70 -29.56 6.72
N LEU A 411 17.90 -30.80 6.28
CA LEU A 411 17.73 -32.02 7.10
C LEU A 411 18.78 -32.17 8.22
N THR A 412 19.85 -31.36 8.23
CA THR A 412 20.79 -31.33 9.35
C THR A 412 20.26 -30.58 10.58
N VAL A 413 19.16 -29.84 10.42
CA VAL A 413 18.47 -29.11 11.50
C VAL A 413 17.04 -29.64 11.66
N ARG A 414 16.32 -29.83 10.55
CA ARG A 414 15.01 -30.50 10.56
C ARG A 414 15.27 -31.98 10.78
N THR A 415 15.18 -32.44 12.01
CA THR A 415 15.27 -33.87 12.36
C THR A 415 13.90 -34.45 12.61
N ARG A 416 13.77 -35.78 12.54
CA ARG A 416 12.52 -36.47 12.81
C ARG A 416 12.01 -36.22 14.24
N GLU A 417 12.93 -36.07 15.19
CA GLU A 417 12.62 -35.91 16.61
C GLU A 417 12.19 -34.47 16.96
N ALA A 418 12.88 -33.47 16.41
CA ALA A 418 12.64 -32.07 16.74
C ALA A 418 11.53 -31.44 15.89
N LEU A 419 11.50 -31.77 14.60
CA LEU A 419 10.62 -31.15 13.60
C LEU A 419 10.04 -32.22 12.65
N PRO A 420 9.27 -33.20 13.17
CA PRO A 420 8.87 -34.39 12.42
C PRO A 420 8.17 -34.07 11.08
N GLN A 421 7.23 -33.13 11.09
CA GLN A 421 6.46 -32.80 9.90
C GLN A 421 7.29 -32.07 8.83
N ASP A 422 8.13 -31.11 9.26
CA ASP A 422 9.05 -30.41 8.36
C ASP A 422 10.13 -31.34 7.80
N TRP A 423 10.67 -32.23 8.63
CA TRP A 423 11.61 -33.28 8.20
C TRP A 423 10.96 -34.17 7.15
N ALA A 424 9.74 -34.66 7.38
CA ALA A 424 9.04 -35.51 6.42
C ALA A 424 8.69 -34.78 5.12
N MET A 425 8.37 -33.49 5.19
CA MET A 425 8.19 -32.65 4.01
C MET A 425 9.48 -32.50 3.22
N THR A 426 10.59 -32.17 3.89
CA THR A 426 11.89 -32.03 3.23
C THR A 426 12.38 -33.36 2.66
N GLN A 427 12.14 -34.49 3.32
CA GLN A 427 12.42 -35.84 2.77
C GLN A 427 11.60 -36.13 1.52
N ASN A 428 10.30 -35.80 1.51
CA ASN A 428 9.47 -35.95 0.33
C ASN A 428 9.99 -35.08 -0.85
N ASN A 429 10.40 -33.85 -0.58
CA ASN A 429 10.93 -32.96 -1.62
C ASN A 429 12.31 -33.43 -2.13
N LEU A 430 13.16 -33.94 -1.23
CA LEU A 430 14.41 -34.60 -1.57
C LEU A 430 14.17 -35.82 -2.49
N GLY A 431 13.17 -36.64 -2.17
CA GLY A 431 12.78 -37.77 -3.02
C GLY A 431 12.36 -37.36 -4.43
N ALA A 432 11.64 -36.23 -4.56
CA ALA A 432 11.21 -35.71 -5.86
C ALA A 432 12.40 -35.27 -6.72
N VAL A 433 13.30 -34.47 -6.15
CA VAL A 433 14.46 -33.98 -6.91
C VAL A 433 15.46 -35.10 -7.25
N LEU A 434 15.66 -36.06 -6.33
CA LEU A 434 16.50 -37.24 -6.59
C LEU A 434 15.93 -38.10 -7.71
N ARG A 435 14.60 -38.22 -7.80
CA ARG A 435 13.94 -38.88 -8.93
C ARG A 435 14.21 -38.12 -10.22
N ASP A 436 14.01 -36.81 -10.24
CA ASP A 436 14.19 -36.00 -11.46
C ASP A 436 15.65 -35.98 -11.94
N GLN A 437 16.61 -36.00 -11.01
CA GLN A 437 18.03 -36.18 -11.33
C GLN A 437 18.32 -37.61 -11.82
N GLY A 438 17.75 -38.61 -11.16
CA GLY A 438 17.91 -40.02 -11.49
C GLY A 438 17.39 -40.36 -12.88
N ILE A 439 16.25 -39.81 -13.30
CA ILE A 439 15.72 -40.04 -14.65
C ILE A 439 16.60 -39.42 -15.75
N ARG A 440 17.32 -38.34 -15.45
CA ARG A 440 18.26 -37.67 -16.36
C ARG A 440 19.64 -38.33 -16.40
N THR A 441 19.98 -39.10 -15.37
CA THR A 441 21.27 -39.77 -15.23
C THR A 441 21.17 -41.21 -15.74
N GLN A 442 22.08 -41.62 -16.62
CA GLN A 442 22.12 -42.97 -17.17
C GLN A 442 22.93 -43.92 -16.28
N GLY A 443 22.75 -45.23 -16.51
CA GLY A 443 23.54 -46.28 -15.85
C GLY A 443 23.30 -46.40 -14.35
N GLU A 444 24.29 -46.95 -13.66
CA GLU A 444 24.22 -47.26 -12.23
C GLU A 444 24.00 -46.03 -11.36
N ALA A 445 24.63 -44.90 -11.69
CA ALA A 445 24.47 -43.64 -10.97
C ALA A 445 23.00 -43.18 -10.95
N GLY A 446 22.29 -43.29 -12.08
CA GLY A 446 20.86 -42.99 -12.15
C GLY A 446 20.02 -43.94 -11.29
N THR A 447 20.33 -45.23 -11.31
CA THR A 447 19.65 -46.23 -10.47
C THR A 447 19.88 -46.00 -8.97
N GLN A 448 21.09 -45.58 -8.58
CA GLN A 448 21.40 -45.23 -7.19
C GLN A 448 20.61 -43.99 -6.73
N LEU A 449 20.49 -42.96 -7.57
CA LEU A 449 19.65 -41.78 -7.29
C LEU A 449 18.18 -42.15 -7.10
N LEU A 450 17.63 -43.02 -7.96
CA LEU A 450 16.25 -43.52 -7.81
C LEU A 450 16.07 -44.33 -6.52
N SER A 451 17.08 -45.11 -6.12
CA SER A 451 17.05 -45.86 -4.86
C SER A 451 17.05 -44.93 -3.64
N GLN A 452 17.86 -43.87 -3.68
CA GLN A 452 17.86 -42.82 -2.64
C GLN A 452 16.51 -42.09 -2.58
N ALA A 453 15.87 -41.84 -3.73
CA ALA A 453 14.54 -41.25 -3.78
C ALA A 453 13.46 -42.15 -3.13
N VAL A 454 13.49 -43.47 -3.41
CA VAL A 454 12.63 -44.45 -2.74
C VAL A 454 12.82 -44.42 -1.22
N GLN A 455 14.08 -44.38 -0.76
CA GLN A 455 14.39 -44.29 0.66
C GLN A 455 13.82 -43.00 1.27
N ALA A 456 14.05 -41.84 0.64
CA ALA A 456 13.56 -40.56 1.14
C ALA A 456 12.03 -40.53 1.27
N TYR A 457 11.29 -41.08 0.30
CA TYR A 457 9.83 -41.20 0.42
C TYR A 457 9.40 -42.16 1.52
N ARG A 458 10.07 -43.30 1.69
CA ARG A 458 9.78 -44.25 2.78
C ARG A 458 10.02 -43.60 4.15
N GLU A 459 11.11 -42.86 4.30
CA GLU A 459 11.40 -42.06 5.50
C GLU A 459 10.28 -41.05 5.78
N ALA A 460 9.85 -40.29 4.77
CA ALA A 460 8.74 -39.35 4.90
C ALA A 460 7.43 -40.03 5.36
N LEU A 461 7.13 -41.24 4.87
CA LEU A 461 5.95 -42.03 5.24
C LEU A 461 5.99 -42.56 6.68
N THR A 462 7.14 -42.51 7.37
CA THR A 462 7.22 -42.86 8.79
C THR A 462 6.60 -41.80 9.71
N VAL A 463 6.35 -40.60 9.19
CA VAL A 463 5.71 -39.48 9.90
C VAL A 463 4.40 -39.09 9.22
N ARG A 464 4.39 -39.00 7.89
CA ARG A 464 3.15 -38.80 7.13
C ARG A 464 2.42 -40.13 7.11
N THR A 465 1.54 -40.38 8.07
CA THR A 465 0.69 -41.58 8.08
C THR A 465 -0.70 -41.27 7.52
N ARG A 466 -1.45 -42.32 7.16
CA ARG A 466 -2.81 -42.18 6.66
C ARG A 466 -3.73 -41.54 7.69
N GLU A 467 -3.51 -41.82 8.97
CA GLU A 467 -4.35 -41.36 10.09
C GLU A 467 -4.06 -39.91 10.45
N ALA A 468 -2.78 -39.52 10.54
CA ALA A 468 -2.38 -38.20 10.99
C ALA A 468 -2.40 -37.16 9.87
N LEU A 469 -1.96 -37.55 8.67
CA LEU A 469 -1.75 -36.65 7.53
C LEU A 469 -2.22 -37.30 6.22
N PRO A 470 -3.51 -37.67 6.09
CA PRO A 470 -4.03 -38.51 5.01
C PRO A 470 -3.65 -38.01 3.61
N GLN A 471 -3.85 -36.72 3.34
CA GLN A 471 -3.57 -36.15 2.02
C GLN A 471 -2.08 -36.11 1.70
N ALA A 472 -1.23 -35.75 2.68
CA ALA A 472 0.22 -35.72 2.50
C ALA A 472 0.79 -37.13 2.36
N TRP A 473 0.28 -38.10 3.12
CA TRP A 473 0.61 -39.53 2.97
C TRP A 473 0.25 -40.03 1.57
N ALA A 474 -0.96 -39.75 1.08
CA ALA A 474 -1.39 -40.17 -0.25
C ALA A 474 -0.56 -39.52 -1.38
N ALA A 475 -0.18 -38.25 -1.22
CA ALA A 475 0.72 -37.58 -2.14
C ALA A 475 2.11 -38.24 -2.16
N THR A 476 2.67 -38.55 -0.98
CA THR A 476 3.96 -39.23 -0.87
C THR A 476 3.89 -40.67 -1.40
N GLN A 477 2.80 -41.40 -1.20
CA GLN A 477 2.58 -42.73 -1.79
C GLN A 477 2.52 -42.69 -3.33
N ASN A 478 1.80 -41.73 -3.91
CA ASN A 478 1.79 -41.55 -5.36
C ASN A 478 3.20 -41.22 -5.91
N ASN A 479 3.98 -40.39 -5.19
CA ASN A 479 5.34 -40.07 -5.58
C ASN A 479 6.30 -41.25 -5.44
N LEU A 480 6.12 -42.07 -4.39
CA LEU A 480 6.82 -43.35 -4.23
C LEU A 480 6.51 -44.29 -5.40
N GLY A 481 5.25 -44.38 -5.83
CA GLY A 481 4.84 -45.14 -7.01
C GLY A 481 5.56 -44.68 -8.28
N ASN A 482 5.70 -43.36 -8.49
CA ASN A 482 6.40 -42.81 -9.65
C ASN A 482 7.87 -43.24 -9.69
N VAL A 483 8.59 -43.14 -8.58
CA VAL A 483 10.02 -43.52 -8.55
C VAL A 483 10.22 -45.03 -8.63
N LEU A 484 9.35 -45.83 -7.98
CA LEU A 484 9.40 -47.29 -8.07
C LEU A 484 9.12 -47.76 -9.50
N ARG A 485 8.22 -47.10 -10.21
CA ARG A 485 8.00 -47.35 -11.64
C ARG A 485 9.26 -47.06 -12.44
N ASP A 486 9.86 -45.88 -12.27
CA ASP A 486 11.06 -45.49 -13.03
C ASP A 486 12.26 -46.40 -12.75
N GLN A 487 12.42 -46.86 -11.51
CA GLN A 487 13.42 -47.85 -11.14
C GLN A 487 13.07 -49.23 -11.73
N GLY A 488 11.80 -49.63 -11.67
CA GLY A 488 11.30 -50.89 -12.20
C GLY A 488 11.52 -51.01 -13.71
N ILE A 489 11.23 -49.96 -14.49
CA ILE A 489 11.46 -49.99 -15.95
C ILE A 489 12.95 -50.06 -16.30
N ARG A 490 13.85 -49.57 -15.44
CA ARG A 490 15.31 -49.65 -15.63
C ARG A 490 15.91 -50.98 -15.16
N THR A 491 15.18 -51.73 -14.34
CA THR A 491 15.64 -53.01 -13.78
C THR A 491 15.05 -54.17 -14.58
N GLN A 492 15.88 -55.11 -15.01
CA GLN A 492 15.44 -56.28 -15.76
C GLN A 492 15.03 -57.43 -14.82
N GLY A 493 14.31 -58.41 -15.38
CA GLY A 493 13.93 -59.64 -14.68
C GLY A 493 12.95 -59.43 -13.53
N GLU A 494 12.95 -60.38 -12.60
CA GLU A 494 12.00 -60.43 -11.50
C GLU A 494 12.08 -59.21 -10.58
N ALA A 495 13.29 -58.71 -10.30
CA ALA A 495 13.48 -57.51 -9.48
C ALA A 495 12.76 -56.28 -10.07
N GLY A 496 12.80 -56.11 -11.39
CA GLY A 496 12.05 -55.06 -12.08
C GLY A 496 10.54 -55.23 -11.94
N THR A 497 10.04 -56.45 -12.10
CA THR A 497 8.61 -56.76 -11.93
C THR A 497 8.13 -56.56 -10.49
N GLN A 498 8.95 -56.88 -9.49
CA GLN A 498 8.66 -56.62 -8.08
C GLN A 498 8.56 -55.12 -7.78
N LEU A 499 9.47 -54.30 -8.34
CA LEU A 499 9.41 -52.83 -8.22
C LEU A 499 8.13 -52.26 -8.85
N LEU A 500 7.73 -52.74 -10.03
CA LEU A 500 6.48 -52.34 -10.67
C LEU A 500 5.25 -52.76 -9.84
N SER A 501 5.29 -53.92 -9.21
CA SER A 501 4.23 -54.38 -8.29
C SER A 501 4.12 -53.49 -7.05
N GLN A 502 5.25 -53.08 -6.47
CA GLN A 502 5.28 -52.13 -5.35
C GLN A 502 4.74 -50.76 -5.77
N ALA A 503 5.03 -50.30 -6.99
CA ALA A 503 4.48 -49.06 -7.53
C ALA A 503 2.94 -49.13 -7.69
N VAL A 504 2.41 -50.23 -8.20
CA VAL A 504 0.95 -50.48 -8.26
C VAL A 504 0.33 -50.41 -6.85
N GLN A 505 0.96 -51.04 -5.86
CA GLN A 505 0.49 -50.99 -4.48
C GLN A 505 0.48 -49.55 -3.94
N ALA A 506 1.57 -48.79 -4.13
CA ALA A 506 1.68 -47.41 -3.67
C ALA A 506 0.58 -46.50 -4.28
N TYR A 507 0.26 -46.65 -5.57
CA TYR A 507 -0.85 -45.91 -6.17
C TYR A 507 -2.21 -46.34 -5.61
N ARG A 508 -2.44 -47.65 -5.40
CA ARG A 508 -3.68 -48.14 -4.79
C ARG A 508 -3.87 -47.62 -3.37
N GLU A 509 -2.80 -47.58 -2.58
CA GLU A 509 -2.79 -46.97 -1.25
C GLU A 509 -3.15 -45.48 -1.32
N ALA A 510 -2.53 -44.71 -2.24
CA ALA A 510 -2.87 -43.31 -2.44
C ALA A 510 -4.36 -43.09 -2.83
N LEU A 511 -4.94 -43.98 -3.64
CA LEU A 511 -6.35 -43.94 -4.06
C LEU A 511 -7.33 -44.25 -2.92
N THR A 512 -6.87 -44.77 -1.78
CA THR A 512 -7.73 -44.94 -0.58
C THR A 512 -8.05 -43.62 0.12
N VAL A 513 -7.33 -42.55 -0.22
CA VAL A 513 -7.55 -41.19 0.31
C VAL A 513 -7.90 -40.21 -0.82
N ARG A 514 -7.18 -40.27 -1.94
CA ARG A 514 -7.51 -39.49 -3.13
C ARG A 514 -8.70 -40.15 -3.80
N THR A 515 -9.91 -39.78 -3.42
CA THR A 515 -11.13 -40.29 -4.06
C THR A 515 -11.64 -39.32 -5.12
N ARG A 516 -12.51 -39.82 -6.02
CA ARG A 516 -13.12 -39.00 -7.07
C ARG A 516 -13.94 -37.85 -6.48
N GLU A 517 -14.58 -38.08 -5.34
CA GLU A 517 -15.49 -37.13 -4.70
C GLU A 517 -14.74 -36.04 -3.93
N ALA A 518 -13.69 -36.41 -3.19
CA ALA A 518 -12.97 -35.47 -2.33
C ALA A 518 -11.84 -34.74 -3.08
N LEU A 519 -11.14 -35.44 -3.96
CA LEU A 519 -9.93 -34.96 -4.63
C LEU A 519 -9.93 -35.39 -6.11
N PRO A 520 -10.92 -34.96 -6.91
CA PRO A 520 -11.14 -35.48 -8.27
C PRO A 520 -9.90 -35.40 -9.15
N GLN A 521 -9.18 -34.29 -9.11
CA GLN A 521 -8.00 -34.04 -9.95
C GLN A 521 -6.82 -34.94 -9.55
N ASP A 522 -6.55 -35.06 -8.25
CA ASP A 522 -5.49 -35.92 -7.73
C ASP A 522 -5.81 -37.40 -7.91
N TRP A 523 -7.08 -37.79 -7.75
CA TRP A 523 -7.55 -39.14 -8.03
C TRP A 523 -7.33 -39.50 -9.50
N ALA A 524 -7.76 -38.64 -10.44
CA ALA A 524 -7.59 -38.88 -11.87
C ALA A 524 -6.12 -38.96 -12.29
N MET A 525 -5.25 -38.12 -11.71
CA MET A 525 -3.81 -38.20 -11.91
C MET A 525 -3.24 -39.52 -11.38
N THR A 526 -3.63 -39.94 -10.17
CA THR A 526 -3.15 -41.18 -9.55
C THR A 526 -3.63 -42.40 -10.34
N GLN A 527 -4.87 -42.38 -10.85
CA GLN A 527 -5.42 -43.40 -11.75
C GLN A 527 -4.65 -43.50 -13.07
N ASN A 528 -4.31 -42.36 -13.68
CA ASN A 528 -3.49 -42.36 -14.89
C ASN A 528 -2.09 -42.96 -14.64
N ASN A 529 -1.48 -42.63 -13.50
CA ASN A 529 -0.18 -43.19 -13.11
C ASN A 529 -0.28 -44.70 -12.85
N LEU A 530 -1.36 -45.14 -12.18
CA LEU A 530 -1.68 -46.56 -11.97
C LEU A 530 -1.82 -47.30 -13.31
N GLY A 531 -2.56 -46.73 -14.27
CA GLY A 531 -2.70 -47.30 -15.61
C GLY A 531 -1.35 -47.43 -16.33
N THR A 532 -0.47 -46.43 -16.16
CA THR A 532 0.87 -46.45 -16.77
C THR A 532 1.73 -47.57 -16.22
N VAL A 533 1.77 -47.77 -14.89
CA VAL A 533 2.56 -48.85 -14.31
C VAL A 533 1.96 -50.24 -14.59
N LEU A 534 0.64 -50.38 -14.59
CA LEU A 534 -0.04 -51.63 -14.94
C LEU A 534 0.24 -52.03 -16.39
N ARG A 535 0.30 -51.05 -17.30
CA ARG A 535 0.72 -51.28 -18.68
C ARG A 535 2.15 -51.80 -18.75
N ASP A 536 3.08 -51.13 -18.06
CA ASP A 536 4.49 -51.52 -18.08
C ASP A 536 4.73 -52.90 -17.46
N GLN A 537 3.99 -53.23 -16.39
CA GLN A 537 4.01 -54.56 -15.77
C GLN A 537 3.38 -55.61 -16.69
N GLY A 538 2.25 -55.30 -17.32
CA GLY A 538 1.56 -56.19 -18.26
C GLY A 538 2.42 -56.53 -19.48
N MET A 539 3.14 -55.54 -20.04
CA MET A 539 4.08 -55.77 -21.15
C MET A 539 5.27 -56.67 -20.78
N ARG A 540 5.57 -56.81 -19.49
CA ARG A 540 6.64 -57.68 -18.96
C ARG A 540 6.15 -59.03 -18.46
N THR A 541 4.84 -59.23 -18.39
CA THR A 541 4.21 -60.44 -17.85
C THR A 541 3.59 -61.22 -19.01
N GLN A 542 3.97 -62.48 -19.17
CA GLN A 542 3.45 -63.31 -20.26
C GLN A 542 2.09 -63.94 -19.92
N GLY A 543 1.35 -64.31 -20.97
CA GLY A 543 0.10 -65.06 -20.85
C GLY A 543 -1.06 -64.25 -20.27
N GLU A 544 -2.02 -64.96 -19.67
CA GLU A 544 -3.27 -64.39 -19.19
C GLU A 544 -3.05 -63.30 -18.12
N ALA A 545 -2.09 -63.49 -17.22
CA ALA A 545 -1.76 -62.51 -16.18
C ALA A 545 -1.33 -61.15 -16.78
N GLY A 546 -0.56 -61.16 -17.87
CA GLY A 546 -0.20 -59.94 -18.60
C GLY A 546 -1.42 -59.25 -19.21
N THR A 547 -2.28 -60.01 -19.89
CA THR A 547 -3.52 -59.48 -20.47
C THR A 547 -4.46 -58.88 -19.41
N GLN A 548 -4.56 -59.50 -18.24
CA GLN A 548 -5.34 -58.98 -17.11
C GLN A 548 -4.79 -57.64 -16.60
N LEU A 549 -3.47 -57.51 -16.47
CA LEU A 549 -2.83 -56.24 -16.10
C LEU A 549 -3.08 -55.14 -17.13
N LEU A 550 -2.99 -55.47 -18.43
CA LEU A 550 -3.31 -54.52 -19.51
C LEU A 550 -4.79 -54.09 -19.50
N SER A 551 -5.71 -55.01 -19.20
CA SER A 551 -7.14 -54.68 -19.04
C SER A 551 -7.36 -53.72 -17.86
N GLN A 552 -6.73 -53.99 -16.71
CA GLN A 552 -6.76 -53.08 -15.55
C GLN A 552 -6.16 -51.70 -15.89
N ALA A 553 -5.10 -51.65 -16.70
CA ALA A 553 -4.53 -50.39 -17.16
C ALA A 553 -5.54 -49.56 -17.97
N VAL A 554 -6.24 -50.19 -18.91
CA VAL A 554 -7.31 -49.55 -19.70
C VAL A 554 -8.43 -49.03 -18.79
N GLN A 555 -8.83 -49.79 -17.78
CA GLN A 555 -9.82 -49.34 -16.80
C GLN A 555 -9.35 -48.09 -16.05
N ALA A 556 -8.13 -48.10 -15.51
CA ALA A 556 -7.58 -46.96 -14.77
C ALA A 556 -7.51 -45.69 -15.64
N TYR A 557 -7.13 -45.80 -16.92
CA TYR A 557 -7.19 -44.67 -17.85
C TYR A 557 -8.61 -44.18 -18.10
N ARG A 558 -9.58 -45.09 -18.30
CA ARG A 558 -10.99 -44.71 -18.47
C ARG A 558 -11.52 -43.98 -17.23
N GLU A 559 -11.18 -44.45 -16.05
CA GLU A 559 -11.52 -43.80 -14.79
C GLU A 559 -10.95 -42.38 -14.72
N ALA A 560 -9.66 -42.20 -15.01
CA ALA A 560 -9.03 -40.87 -15.06
C ALA A 560 -9.72 -39.90 -16.04
N LEU A 561 -10.17 -40.40 -17.19
CA LEU A 561 -10.88 -39.61 -18.22
C LEU A 561 -12.29 -39.16 -17.78
N THR A 562 -12.89 -39.79 -16.76
CA THR A 562 -14.19 -39.34 -16.22
C THR A 562 -14.13 -38.00 -15.48
N VAL A 563 -12.92 -37.55 -15.11
CA VAL A 563 -12.67 -36.25 -14.47
C VAL A 563 -11.91 -35.32 -15.42
N ARG A 564 -10.98 -35.86 -16.20
CA ARG A 564 -10.17 -35.11 -17.17
C ARG A 564 -10.95 -34.85 -18.47
N THR A 565 -12.08 -34.16 -18.36
CA THR A 565 -12.91 -33.78 -19.51
C THR A 565 -12.41 -32.46 -20.11
N ARG A 566 -12.71 -32.25 -21.39
CA ARG A 566 -12.42 -31.00 -22.12
C ARG A 566 -13.04 -29.77 -21.42
N GLU A 567 -14.18 -29.96 -20.75
CA GLU A 567 -14.90 -28.91 -20.02
C GLU A 567 -14.30 -28.65 -18.63
N ALA A 568 -13.76 -29.67 -17.95
CA ALA A 568 -13.19 -29.53 -16.61
C ALA A 568 -11.71 -29.10 -16.60
N LEU A 569 -10.94 -29.44 -17.64
CA LEU A 569 -9.49 -29.16 -17.72
C LEU A 569 -9.03 -28.79 -19.15
N PRO A 570 -9.56 -27.73 -19.77
CA PRO A 570 -9.31 -27.41 -21.18
C PRO A 570 -7.82 -27.19 -21.53
N GLN A 571 -7.02 -26.63 -20.61
CA GLN A 571 -5.58 -26.40 -20.84
C GLN A 571 -4.74 -27.68 -20.77
N GLN A 572 -5.05 -28.62 -19.85
CA GLN A 572 -4.35 -29.91 -19.77
C GLN A 572 -4.79 -30.84 -20.91
N TRP A 573 -6.06 -30.77 -21.32
CA TRP A 573 -6.58 -31.52 -22.46
C TRP A 573 -5.89 -31.14 -23.78
N ALA A 574 -5.61 -29.84 -24.00
CA ALA A 574 -4.87 -29.36 -25.17
C ALA A 574 -3.41 -29.84 -25.22
N ALA A 575 -2.75 -30.02 -24.05
CA ALA A 575 -1.40 -30.57 -23.98
C ALA A 575 -1.35 -32.08 -24.25
N TRP A 576 -2.44 -32.80 -24.01
CA TRP A 576 -2.53 -34.25 -24.19
C TRP A 576 -3.10 -34.69 -25.53
N GLY A 577 -3.80 -33.81 -26.27
CA GLY A 577 -4.32 -34.10 -27.61
C GLY A 577 -3.26 -34.27 -28.72
N LEU A 578 -1.97 -34.30 -28.36
CA LEU A 578 -0.83 -34.48 -29.27
C LEU A 578 0.01 -35.75 -28.98
N CYS A 579 -0.49 -36.65 -28.13
CA CYS A 579 -0.01 -38.04 -27.99
C CYS A 579 -1.10 -39.00 -28.46
#